data_AF-A0A965URH6-F1
#
_entry.id   AF-A0A965URH6-F1
#
_cell.length_a   1.000
_cell.length_b   1.000
_cell.length_c   1.000
_cell.angle_alpha   90.00
_cell.angle_beta   90.00
_cell.angle_gamma   90.00
#
_symmetry.space_group_name_H-M   'P 1'
#
loop_
_entity.id
_entity.type
_entity.pdbx_description
1 polymer ?
#
loop_
_entity_poly.entity_id
_entity_poly.type
_entity_poly.pdbx_seq_one_letter_code
_entity_poly.pdbx_strand_id
1 'polypeptide(L)' 'MSEPSRKNIFKSMFAVQKTLSAVSKSGSNPHLKTAYATLPDVLEELLPKCHEAGLFISHRQMECDTPGMIRVELMV' A
#
# COMPACT_ATOMS: atom_id res chain seq x y z
N MET A 1 8.28 13.23 -24.07
CA MET A 1 7.85 12.30 -23.00
C MET A 1 6.52 11.71 -23.43
N SER A 2 6.49 10.42 -23.78
CA SER A 2 5.28 9.72 -24.18
C SER A 2 4.42 9.36 -22.96
N GLU A 3 3.13 9.66 -22.99
CA GLU A 3 2.21 9.30 -21.91
C GLU A 3 2.23 7.79 -21.62
N PRO A 4 2.24 7.36 -20.35
CA PRO A 4 2.13 5.96 -20.02
C PRO A 4 0.74 5.46 -20.39
N SER A 5 0.66 4.64 -21.45
CA SER A 5 -0.56 3.91 -21.82
C SER A 5 -1.04 3.08 -20.62
N ARG A 6 -2.36 3.03 -20.37
CA ARG A 6 -2.97 2.24 -19.28
C ARG A 6 -2.50 0.78 -19.25
N LYS A 7 -2.20 0.20 -20.43
CA LYS A 7 -1.66 -1.17 -20.56
C LYS A 7 -0.26 -1.31 -19.92
N ASN A 8 0.54 -0.24 -19.93
CA ASN A 8 1.88 -0.23 -19.33
C ASN A 8 1.80 -0.17 -17.80
N ILE A 9 0.81 0.55 -17.24
CA ILE A 9 0.63 0.66 -15.79
C ILE A 9 0.26 -0.70 -15.18
N PHE A 10 -0.75 -1.39 -15.72
CA PHE A 10 -1.13 -2.71 -15.21
C PHE A 10 0.00 -3.72 -15.33
N LYS A 11 0.77 -3.68 -16.43
CA LYS A 11 1.95 -4.53 -16.60
C LYS A 11 2.99 -4.30 -15.49
N SER A 12 3.28 -3.03 -15.17
CA SER A 12 4.19 -2.69 -14.07
C SER A 12 3.63 -3.13 -12.72
N MET A 13 2.33 -2.98 -12.47
CA MET A 13 1.70 -3.43 -11.22
C MET A 13 1.81 -4.95 -11.04
N PHE A 14 1.55 -5.74 -12.09
CA PHE A 14 1.73 -7.19 -12.04
C PHE A 14 3.19 -7.61 -11.86
N ALA A 15 4.14 -6.82 -12.39
CA ALA A 15 5.56 -7.07 -12.16
C ALA A 15 5.92 -6.91 -10.68
N VAL A 16 5.46 -5.83 -10.03
CA VAL A 16 5.65 -5.62 -8.58
C VAL A 16 4.98 -6.72 -7.76
N GLN A 17 3.76 -7.13 -8.11
CA GLN A 17 3.05 -8.18 -7.38
C GLN A 17 3.85 -9.49 -7.32
N LYS A 18 4.53 -9.84 -8.41
CA LYS A 18 5.35 -11.07 -8.49
C LYS A 18 6.63 -11.00 -7.68
N THR A 19 7.15 -9.81 -7.40
CA THR A 19 8.38 -9.63 -6.64
C THR A 19 8.13 -9.43 -5.15
N LEU A 20 6.89 -9.17 -4.72
CA LEU A 20 6.53 -9.00 -3.31
C LEU A 20 6.73 -10.28 -2.50
N SER A 21 7.36 -10.14 -1.35
CA SER A 21 7.56 -11.22 -0.37
C SER A 21 6.55 -11.13 0.76
N ALA A 22 6.51 -12.16 1.61
CA ALA A 22 5.75 -12.10 2.86
C ALA A 22 6.32 -10.98 3.76
N VAL A 23 5.45 -10.08 4.19
CA VAL A 23 5.79 -8.93 5.05
C VAL A 23 5.93 -9.38 6.50
N SER A 24 6.92 -8.83 7.21
CA SER A 24 7.09 -9.03 8.66
C SER A 24 5.92 -8.41 9.44
N LYS A 25 5.49 -9.05 10.52
CA LYS A 25 4.38 -8.59 11.35
C LYS A 25 4.91 -8.01 12.65
N SER A 26 5.07 -6.69 12.74
CA SER A 26 5.49 -6.02 13.98
C SER A 26 4.32 -5.70 14.91
N GLY A 27 3.10 -5.63 14.37
CA GLY A 27 1.89 -5.36 15.13
C GLY A 27 1.40 -6.57 15.91
N SER A 28 0.90 -6.33 17.13
CA SER A 28 0.26 -7.35 17.97
C SER A 28 -1.11 -6.87 18.41
N ASN A 29 -2.15 -7.68 18.22
CA ASN A 29 -3.50 -7.34 18.64
C ASN A 29 -3.73 -7.79 20.10
N PRO A 30 -3.94 -6.88 21.06
CA PRO A 30 -4.12 -7.22 22.48
C PRO A 30 -5.32 -8.13 22.77
N HIS A 31 -6.36 -8.07 21.93
CA HIS A 31 -7.61 -8.79 22.13
C HIS A 31 -7.61 -10.16 21.44
N LEU A 32 -6.94 -10.26 20.29
CA LEU A 32 -6.96 -11.46 19.45
C LEU A 32 -5.68 -12.30 19.54
N LYS A 33 -4.65 -11.84 20.27
CA LYS A 33 -3.32 -12.48 20.42
C LYS A 33 -2.64 -12.84 19.09
N THR A 34 -3.09 -12.24 17.99
CA THR A 34 -2.57 -12.46 16.65
C THR A 34 -1.65 -11.31 16.25
N ALA A 35 -0.51 -11.67 15.66
CA ALA A 35 0.36 -10.70 15.02
C ALA A 35 -0.24 -10.26 13.67
N TYR A 36 -0.08 -8.98 13.33
CA TYR A 36 -0.51 -8.39 12.07
C TYR A 36 0.59 -7.49 11.49
N ALA A 37 0.58 -7.33 10.17
CA ALA A 37 1.47 -6.38 9.50
C ALA A 37 0.89 -4.98 9.67
N THR A 38 1.68 -4.07 10.21
CA THR A 38 1.33 -2.66 10.32
C THR A 38 1.48 -1.96 8.95
N LEU A 39 0.90 -0.77 8.79
CA LEU A 39 1.08 0.00 7.56
C LEU A 39 2.57 0.30 7.27
N PRO A 40 3.41 0.69 8.25
CA PRO A 40 4.85 0.80 8.06
C PRO A 40 5.49 -0.49 7.51
N ASP A 41 5.19 -1.64 8.10
CA ASP A 41 5.76 -2.93 7.65
C ASP A 41 5.46 -3.16 6.15
N VAL A 42 4.23 -2.86 5.72
CA VAL A 42 3.81 -3.01 4.33
C VAL A 42 4.50 -2.01 3.41
N LEU A 43 4.64 -0.75 3.83
CA LEU A 43 5.23 0.31 3.02
C LEU A 43 6.75 0.12 2.83
N GLU A 44 7.46 -0.34 3.86
CA GLU A 44 8.90 -0.63 3.77
C GLU A 44 9.21 -1.69 2.70
N GLU A 45 8.36 -2.69 2.56
CA GLU A 45 8.50 -3.75 1.56
C GLU A 45 8.01 -3.30 0.17
N LEU A 46 6.91 -2.54 0.10
CA LEU A 46 6.23 -2.20 -1.14
C LEU A 46 6.91 -1.06 -1.91
N LEU A 47 7.29 0.02 -1.21
CA LEU A 47 7.77 1.25 -1.86
C LEU A 47 9.03 1.06 -2.71
N PRO A 48 10.08 0.32 -2.26
CA PRO A 48 11.26 0.08 -3.09
C PRO A 48 10.91 -0.62 -4.41
N LYS A 49 10.05 -1.64 -4.36
CA LYS A 49 9.65 -2.42 -5.54
C LYS A 49 8.80 -1.60 -6.50
N CYS A 50 7.94 -0.73 -5.98
CA CYS A 50 7.21 0.23 -6.80
C CYS A 50 8.17 1.19 -7.51
N HIS A 51 9.15 1.75 -6.79
CA HIS A 51 10.14 2.66 -7.38
C HIS A 51 10.98 1.98 -8.47
N GLU A 52 11.44 0.75 -8.25
CA GLU A 52 12.16 -0.04 -9.26
C GLU A 52 11.30 -0.30 -10.51
N ALA A 53 9.99 -0.47 -10.35
CA ALA A 53 9.05 -0.63 -11.45
C ALA A 53 8.59 0.69 -12.11
N GLY A 54 9.14 1.83 -11.68
CA GLY A 54 8.77 3.16 -12.16
C GLY A 54 7.37 3.61 -11.73
N LEU A 55 6.84 3.03 -10.64
CA LEU A 55 5.56 3.37 -10.04
C LEU A 55 5.77 4.26 -8.83
N PHE A 56 4.98 5.32 -8.73
CA PHE A 56 4.95 6.21 -7.58
C PHE A 56 3.59 6.14 -6.90
N ILE A 57 3.58 5.86 -5.60
CA ILE A 57 2.36 5.86 -4.80
C ILE A 57 2.21 7.25 -4.19
N SER A 58 1.20 7.99 -4.65
CA SER A 58 0.78 9.24 -4.05
C SER A 58 -0.53 9.03 -3.32
N HIS A 59 -0.48 8.84 -2.00
CA HIS A 59 -1.66 8.85 -1.16
C HIS A 59 -1.50 9.90 -0.06
N ARG A 60 -2.49 10.78 0.07
CA ARG A 60 -2.56 11.72 1.18
C ARG A 60 -3.04 10.95 2.39
N GLN A 61 -2.16 10.71 3.37
CA GLN A 61 -2.62 10.27 4.68
C GLN A 61 -3.54 11.35 5.23
N MET A 62 -4.83 11.03 5.35
CA MET A 62 -5.78 11.88 6.05
C MET A 62 -5.71 11.53 7.52
N GLU A 63 -5.49 12.52 8.36
CA GLU A 63 -5.58 12.32 9.80
C GLU A 63 -7.04 11.99 10.14
N CYS A 64 -7.21 11.04 11.06
CA CYS A 64 -8.54 10.69 11.53
C CYS A 64 -8.97 11.75 12.54
N ASP A 65 -9.81 12.69 12.11
CA ASP A 65 -10.30 13.80 12.94
C ASP A 65 -11.12 13.32 14.15
N THR A 66 -11.60 12.07 14.14
CA THR A 66 -12.45 11.52 15.21
C THR A 66 -12.13 10.05 15.49
N PRO A 67 -11.63 9.71 16.70
CA PRO A 67 -11.35 8.34 17.06
C PRO A 67 -12.58 7.44 16.89
N GLY A 68 -12.45 6.37 16.10
CA GLY A 68 -13.52 5.39 15.88
C GLY A 68 -14.52 5.72 14.77
N MET A 69 -14.36 6.83 14.03
CA MET A 69 -15.13 7.06 12.81
C MET A 69 -14.32 6.71 11.56
N ILE A 70 -14.93 5.93 10.67
CA ILE A 70 -14.42 5.69 9.32
C ILE A 70 -15.18 6.64 8.39
N ARG A 71 -14.46 7.59 7.80
CA ARG A 71 -15.03 8.46 6.76
C ARG A 71 -14.99 7.73 5.43
N VAL A 72 -16.16 7.36 4.90
CA VAL A 72 -16.30 6.70 3.59
C VAL A 72 -16.73 7.75 2.57
N GLU A 73 -15.84 8.12 1.66
CA GLU A 73 -16.17 8.99 0.52
C GLU A 73 -16.38 8.12 -0.72
N LEU A 74 -17.58 8.23 -1.31
CA LEU A 74 -17.90 7.62 -2.59
C LEU A 74 -17.52 8.61 -3.70
N MET A 75 -16.47 8.31 -4.45
CA MET A 75 -16.21 8.99 -5.72
C MET A 75 -17.18 8.44 -6.77
N VAL A 76 -18.10 9.29 -7.23
CA VAL A 76 -19.00 9.04 -8.36
C VAL A 76 -18.40 9.62 -9.62
#